data_AF-A0A8J7LXM2-F1
#
_entry.id   AF-A0A8J7LXM2-F1
#
_cell.length_a   1.000
_cell.length_b   1.000
_cell.length_c   1.000
_cell.angle_alpha   90.00
_cell.angle_beta   90.00
_cell.angle_gamma   90.00
#
_symmetry.space_group_name_H-M   'P 1'
#
loop_
_entity.id
_entity.type
_entity.pdbx_description
1 polymer ?
#
loop_
_entity_poly.entity_id
_entity_poly.type
_entity_poly.pdbx_seq_one_letter_code
_entity_poly.pdbx_strand_id
1 'polypeptide(L)'
;MNILKGNAQDADTRGTGWFVGFGDWTVLPGSDLLHVPKDQPLAGLCIKWYDHPESQESGPKPVSEGRTISILVSDGCFEVDFSTDPDFHPDAGVERVVLRRQGDFVAWGEGIYHRWRCAERTKVLTVRWGEAAARREEGGRADGAGEVAPSAAGRRS
;
A
#
# COMPACT_ATOMS: atom_id res chain seq x y z
N MET A 1 7.76 14.41 5.81
CA MET A 1 7.05 13.42 4.95
C MET A 1 5.65 13.22 5.52
N ASN A 2 4.64 12.96 4.69
CA ASN A 2 3.27 12.68 5.17
C ASN A 2 3.13 11.17 5.44
N ILE A 3 3.56 10.74 6.62
CA ILE A 3 3.52 9.34 7.08
C ILE A 3 2.70 9.30 8.37
N LEU A 4 1.67 8.45 8.38
CA LEU A 4 0.88 8.14 9.57
C LEU A 4 1.22 6.72 10.02
N LYS A 5 1.42 6.52 11.31
CA LYS A 5 1.70 5.21 11.90
C LYS A 5 1.03 5.09 13.25
N GLY A 6 0.70 3.86 13.64
CA GLY A 6 0.05 3.57 14.91
C GLY A 6 -0.30 2.10 15.02
N ASN A 7 -1.11 1.75 16.01
CA ASN A 7 -1.69 0.42 16.14
C ASN A 7 -3.21 0.53 16.13
N ALA A 8 -3.88 -0.31 15.34
CA ALA A 8 -5.33 -0.32 15.20
C ALA A 8 -6.08 -0.61 16.52
N GLN A 9 -5.43 -1.24 17.50
CA GLN A 9 -5.99 -1.50 18.83
C GLN A 9 -5.89 -0.29 19.76
N ASP A 10 -4.92 0.61 19.53
CA ASP A 10 -4.68 1.77 20.39
C ASP A 10 -5.30 3.07 19.84
N ALA A 11 -5.64 3.09 18.55
CA ALA A 11 -6.11 4.28 17.87
C ALA A 11 -7.37 4.86 18.56
N ASP A 12 -7.33 6.15 18.92
CA ASP A 12 -8.54 6.83 19.39
C ASP A 12 -9.47 7.11 18.20
N THR A 13 -10.37 6.16 17.96
CA THR A 13 -11.39 6.23 16.92
C THR A 13 -12.56 7.13 17.31
N ARG A 14 -12.59 7.67 18.54
CA ARG A 14 -13.67 8.52 19.07
C ARG A 14 -15.07 7.94 18.87
N GLY A 15 -15.19 6.61 18.96
CA GLY A 15 -16.46 5.88 18.86
C GLY A 15 -16.88 5.49 17.44
N THR A 16 -16.10 5.76 16.40
CA THR A 16 -16.39 5.23 15.05
C THR A 16 -16.12 3.73 14.97
N GLY A 17 -15.19 3.22 15.79
CA GLY A 17 -14.71 1.84 15.73
C GLY A 17 -13.79 1.56 14.54
N TRP A 18 -13.46 2.56 13.73
CA TRP A 18 -12.64 2.42 12.52
C TRP A 18 -11.36 3.25 12.63
N PHE A 19 -10.20 2.62 12.47
CA PHE A 19 -8.91 3.34 12.40
C PHE A 19 -8.59 3.84 10.98
N VAL A 20 -9.29 3.32 9.96
CA VAL A 20 -9.35 3.87 8.60
C VAL A 20 -10.82 4.02 8.25
N GLY A 21 -11.25 5.23 7.93
CA GLY A 21 -12.67 5.53 7.71
C GLY A 21 -12.88 6.53 6.58
N PHE A 22 -14.12 6.64 6.11
CA PHE A 22 -14.50 7.57 5.06
C PHE A 22 -15.77 8.35 5.39
N GLY A 23 -15.92 9.53 4.77
CA GLY A 23 -17.09 10.40 4.99
C GLY A 23 -16.95 11.39 6.12
N ASP A 24 -17.78 12.44 6.07
CA ASP A 24 -17.66 13.64 6.92
C ASP A 24 -17.72 13.32 8.42
N TRP A 25 -18.47 12.28 8.80
CA TRP A 25 -18.59 11.84 10.18
C TRP A 25 -17.31 11.20 10.76
N THR A 26 -16.32 10.90 9.91
CA THR A 26 -14.98 10.43 10.31
C THR A 26 -13.96 11.58 10.39
N VAL A 27 -14.35 12.82 10.06
CA VAL A 27 -13.52 14.02 10.25
C VAL A 27 -13.61 14.46 11.71
N LEU A 28 -12.84 13.81 12.57
CA LEU A 28 -12.88 14.01 14.02
C LEU A 28 -11.59 14.70 14.49
N PRO A 29 -11.65 15.98 14.90
CA PRO A 29 -10.48 16.69 15.40
C PRO A 29 -9.79 15.92 16.55
N GLY A 30 -8.49 15.71 16.42
CA GLY A 30 -7.67 15.01 17.41
C GLY A 30 -7.85 13.49 17.46
N SER A 31 -8.51 12.88 16.47
CA SER A 31 -8.56 11.42 16.31
C SER A 31 -7.32 10.89 15.56
N ASP A 32 -6.92 9.66 15.86
CA ASP A 32 -5.88 8.91 15.13
C ASP A 32 -6.41 8.22 13.85
N LEU A 33 -7.70 8.40 13.54
CA LEU A 33 -8.35 7.83 12.38
C LEU A 33 -7.72 8.35 11.08
N LEU A 34 -7.30 7.44 10.21
CA LEU A 34 -6.94 7.76 8.83
C LEU A 34 -8.21 8.06 8.04
N HIS A 35 -8.44 9.35 7.77
CA HIS A 35 -9.61 9.81 7.05
C HIS A 35 -9.40 9.69 5.53
N VAL A 36 -10.39 9.09 4.86
CA VAL A 36 -10.53 9.04 3.41
C VAL A 36 -11.69 9.95 3.01
N PRO A 37 -11.44 11.06 2.29
CA PRO A 37 -12.52 11.91 1.80
C PRO A 37 -13.53 11.10 0.97
N LYS A 38 -14.83 11.33 1.21
CA LYS A 38 -15.90 10.58 0.54
C LYS A 38 -15.97 10.83 -0.96
N ASP A 39 -15.60 12.04 -1.35
CA ASP A 39 -15.56 12.52 -2.73
C ASP A 39 -14.26 12.17 -3.45
N GLN A 40 -13.23 11.68 -2.72
CA GLN A 40 -12.04 11.14 -3.35
C GLN A 40 -12.40 9.83 -4.07
N PRO A 41 -12.28 9.75 -5.41
CA PRO A 41 -12.57 8.52 -6.13
C PRO A 41 -11.66 7.39 -5.65
N LEU A 42 -12.28 6.33 -5.12
CA LEU A 42 -11.61 5.04 -4.87
C LEU A 42 -11.46 4.30 -6.20
N ALA A 43 -10.60 4.82 -7.07
CA ALA A 43 -10.22 4.17 -8.32
C ALA A 43 -8.87 3.44 -8.14
N GLY A 44 -8.70 2.33 -8.87
CA GLY A 44 -7.46 1.54 -8.82
C GLY A 44 -7.16 0.96 -7.44
N LEU A 45 -8.18 0.39 -6.78
CA LEU A 45 -8.00 -0.26 -5.50
C LEU A 45 -7.15 -1.53 -5.69
N CYS A 46 -5.92 -1.49 -5.20
CA CYS A 46 -5.03 -2.64 -5.19
C CYS A 46 -4.91 -3.18 -3.77
N ILE A 47 -5.07 -4.50 -3.62
CA ILE A 47 -4.87 -5.21 -2.37
C ILE A 47 -3.80 -6.27 -2.55
N LYS A 48 -2.95 -6.45 -1.55
CA LYS A 48 -2.05 -7.60 -1.48
C LYS A 48 -1.95 -8.12 -0.06
N TRP A 49 -1.86 -9.43 0.05
CA TRP A 49 -1.53 -10.15 1.27
C TRP A 49 -0.29 -10.98 0.98
N TYR A 50 0.70 -10.92 1.85
CA TYR A 50 1.88 -11.75 1.69
C TYR A 50 2.43 -12.21 3.05
N ASP A 51 2.88 -13.46 3.08
CA ASP A 51 3.61 -14.06 4.20
C ASP A 51 5.10 -13.85 3.95
N HIS A 52 5.63 -12.77 4.52
CA HIS A 52 7.02 -12.35 4.36
C HIS A 52 7.94 -13.26 5.17
N PRO A 53 8.86 -14.00 4.53
CA PRO A 53 9.90 -14.75 5.22
C PRO A 53 10.87 -13.82 5.96
N GLU A 54 11.50 -14.35 7.01
CA GLU A 54 12.60 -13.69 7.70
C GLU A 54 13.75 -13.35 6.74
N SER A 55 14.41 -12.22 6.99
CA SER A 55 15.51 -11.67 6.18
C SER A 55 15.15 -11.30 4.74
N GLN A 56 13.86 -11.33 4.36
CA GLN A 56 13.44 -10.85 3.04
C GLN A 56 13.41 -9.32 3.02
N GLU A 57 13.85 -8.74 1.91
CA GLU A 57 13.74 -7.30 1.65
C GLU A 57 13.11 -7.00 0.29
N SER A 58 12.64 -5.77 0.13
CA SER A 58 12.16 -5.29 -1.15
C SER A 58 13.31 -4.99 -2.08
N GLY A 59 13.17 -5.39 -3.35
CA GLY A 59 13.93 -4.77 -4.43
C GLY A 59 13.55 -3.30 -4.67
N PRO A 60 14.16 -2.65 -5.66
CA PRO A 60 13.83 -1.28 -6.07
C PRO A 60 12.34 -1.12 -6.33
N LYS A 61 11.78 0.03 -5.96
CA LYS A 61 10.37 0.33 -6.16
C LYS A 61 10.17 1.69 -6.83
N PRO A 62 9.14 1.81 -7.68
CA PRO A 62 8.70 3.12 -8.14
C PRO A 62 8.19 3.97 -6.96
N VAL A 63 8.20 5.29 -7.17
CA VAL A 63 7.58 6.24 -6.25
C VAL A 63 6.10 5.90 -6.05
N SER A 64 5.56 6.19 -4.87
CA SER A 64 4.13 6.00 -4.61
C SER A 64 3.31 7.02 -5.41
N GLU A 65 2.29 6.57 -6.13
CA GLU A 65 1.44 7.42 -7.00
C GLU A 65 0.01 7.62 -6.40
N GLY A 66 -0.18 7.26 -5.13
CA GLY A 66 -1.47 7.33 -4.43
C GLY A 66 -1.31 7.01 -2.95
N ARG A 67 -2.42 6.84 -2.23
CA ARG A 67 -2.37 6.47 -0.82
C ARG A 67 -2.10 4.98 -0.69
N THR A 68 -1.18 4.61 0.19
CA THR A 68 -0.93 3.21 0.56
C THR A 68 -0.96 3.06 2.07
N ILE A 69 -1.52 1.96 2.56
CA ILE A 69 -1.44 1.52 3.96
C ILE A 69 -0.94 0.08 4.00
N SER A 70 0.00 -0.21 4.88
CA SER A 70 0.43 -1.56 5.25
C SER A 70 0.06 -1.83 6.70
N ILE A 71 -0.54 -2.98 6.96
CA ILE A 71 -1.01 -3.42 8.27
C ILE A 71 -0.36 -4.76 8.58
N LEU A 72 0.26 -4.86 9.76
CA LEU A 72 0.78 -6.11 10.30
C LEU A 72 -0.38 -6.96 10.80
N VAL A 73 -0.60 -8.12 10.19
CA VAL A 73 -1.76 -8.99 10.51
C VAL A 73 -1.38 -10.24 11.30
N SER A 74 -0.08 -10.45 11.54
CA SER A 74 0.46 -11.43 12.49
C SER A 74 1.62 -10.81 13.27
N ASP A 75 2.06 -11.44 14.36
CA ASP A 75 3.29 -11.00 15.04
C ASP A 75 4.53 -11.15 14.13
N GLY A 76 5.63 -10.51 14.52
CA GLY A 76 6.93 -10.52 13.83
C GLY A 76 7.56 -9.13 13.82
N CYS A 77 8.39 -8.82 12.82
CA CYS A 77 9.06 -7.54 12.72
C CYS A 77 9.19 -7.11 11.25
N PHE A 78 8.37 -6.14 10.85
CA PHE A 78 8.38 -5.56 9.50
C PHE A 78 8.81 -4.10 9.57
N GLU A 79 9.83 -3.75 8.80
CA GLU A 79 10.41 -2.40 8.83
C GLU A 79 10.26 -1.75 7.46
N VAL A 80 9.87 -0.48 7.46
CA VAL A 80 9.70 0.33 6.25
C VAL A 80 10.52 1.59 6.38
N ASP A 81 11.45 1.79 5.44
CA ASP A 81 12.16 3.04 5.26
C ASP A 81 11.41 3.90 4.25
N PHE A 82 11.29 5.19 4.53
CA PHE A 82 10.67 6.18 3.67
C PHE A 82 11.65 7.32 3.36
N SER A 83 11.58 7.83 2.13
CA SER A 83 12.31 9.02 1.71
C SER A 83 11.56 9.78 0.61
N THR A 84 11.87 11.06 0.46
CA THR A 84 11.49 11.85 -0.72
C THR A 84 12.51 11.75 -1.86
N ASP A 85 13.62 11.07 -1.62
CA ASP A 85 14.70 10.85 -2.57
C ASP A 85 14.73 9.36 -3.00
N PRO A 86 14.83 9.05 -4.31
CA PRO A 86 14.84 7.68 -4.82
C PRO A 86 16.03 6.85 -4.33
N ASP A 87 17.16 7.51 -4.03
CA ASP A 87 18.42 6.87 -3.65
C ASP A 87 18.56 6.74 -2.13
N PHE A 88 17.58 7.24 -1.36
CA PHE A 88 17.59 7.24 0.11
C PHE A 88 18.86 7.90 0.68
N HIS A 89 19.30 9.00 0.06
CA HIS A 89 20.48 9.73 0.53
C HIS A 89 20.28 10.19 1.99
N PRO A 90 21.27 10.03 2.88
CA PRO A 90 21.12 10.39 4.30
C PRO A 90 20.69 11.85 4.52
N ASP A 91 21.20 12.76 3.68
CA ASP A 91 20.89 14.19 3.74
C ASP A 91 19.45 14.54 3.32
N ALA A 92 18.78 13.66 2.55
CA ALA A 92 17.38 13.82 2.17
C ALA A 92 16.42 13.46 3.32
N GLY A 93 16.94 12.88 4.41
CA GLY A 93 16.16 12.34 5.50
C GLY A 93 15.54 10.98 5.14
N VAL A 94 15.79 10.00 6.00
CA VAL A 94 15.16 8.69 5.94
C VAL A 94 14.38 8.49 7.23
N GLU A 95 13.07 8.29 7.10
CA GLU A 95 12.23 7.91 8.22
C GLU A 95 12.05 6.39 8.23
N ARG A 96 12.41 5.74 9.34
CA ARG A 96 12.15 4.31 9.55
C ARG A 96 10.93 4.11 10.45
N VAL A 97 10.03 3.24 10.00
CA VAL A 97 8.90 2.75 10.79
C VAL A 97 9.06 1.25 11.01
N VAL A 98 8.87 0.81 12.24
CA VAL A 98 8.99 -0.60 12.64
C VAL A 98 7.64 -1.06 13.17
N LEU A 99 7.09 -2.12 12.57
CA LEU A 99 5.83 -2.76 12.95
C LEU A 99 6.18 -4.08 13.65
N ARG A 100 5.73 -4.28 14.89
CA ARG A 100 6.02 -5.48 15.70
C ARG A 100 4.81 -6.18 16.27
N ARG A 101 3.72 -5.45 16.49
CA ARG A 101 2.50 -5.99 17.09
C ARG A 101 1.42 -6.08 16.04
N GLN A 102 0.63 -7.16 16.08
CA GLN A 102 -0.56 -7.27 15.24
C GLN A 102 -1.41 -5.99 15.35
N GLY A 103 -1.86 -5.47 14.20
CA GLY A 103 -2.58 -4.21 14.10
C GLY A 103 -1.69 -2.98 13.93
N ASP A 104 -0.36 -3.09 14.09
CA ASP A 104 0.57 -2.02 13.73
C ASP A 104 0.39 -1.69 12.24
N PHE A 105 0.30 -0.40 11.93
CA PHE A 105 0.14 0.07 10.57
C PHE A 105 1.02 1.26 10.26
N VAL A 106 1.28 1.43 8.97
CA VAL A 106 1.86 2.66 8.42
C VAL A 106 1.15 3.00 7.12
N ALA A 107 0.81 4.27 6.96
CA ALA A 107 0.16 4.82 5.79
C ALA A 107 0.94 6.04 5.25
N TRP A 108 1.04 6.14 3.93
CA TRP A 108 1.78 7.20 3.27
C TRP A 108 1.11 7.59 1.95
N GLY A 109 1.37 8.83 1.53
CA GLY A 109 0.81 9.41 0.30
C GLY A 109 1.69 9.24 -0.93
N GLU A 110 1.28 9.93 -1.99
CA GLU A 110 2.06 10.06 -3.23
C GLU A 110 3.40 10.77 -3.02
N GLY A 111 4.34 10.57 -3.95
CA GLY A 111 5.65 11.22 -3.93
C GLY A 111 6.65 10.61 -2.93
N ILE A 112 6.24 9.58 -2.17
CA ILE A 112 7.09 8.92 -1.18
C ILE A 112 7.71 7.64 -1.76
N TYR A 113 9.03 7.58 -1.77
CA TYR A 113 9.79 6.35 -1.99
C TYR A 113 9.80 5.52 -0.72
N HIS A 114 9.71 4.21 -0.87
CA HIS A 114 9.75 3.30 0.26
C HIS A 114 10.42 1.98 -0.10
N ARG A 115 11.12 1.40 0.88
CA ARG A 115 11.66 0.03 0.84
C ARG A 115 11.32 -0.66 2.15
N TRP A 116 11.19 -1.98 2.12
CA TRP A 116 10.85 -2.76 3.32
C TRP A 116 11.83 -3.90 3.53
N ARG A 117 11.94 -4.32 4.79
CA ARG A 117 12.62 -5.54 5.21
C ARG A 117 11.80 -6.26 6.27
N CYS A 118 11.82 -7.58 6.22
CA CYS A 118 11.17 -8.45 7.17
C CYS A 118 12.23 -9.04 8.10
N ALA A 119 12.47 -8.39 9.23
CA ALA A 119 13.47 -8.81 10.20
C ALA A 119 13.06 -10.10 10.92
N GLU A 120 11.77 -10.33 11.12
CA GLU A 120 11.19 -11.58 11.63
C GLU A 120 9.95 -11.93 10.80
N ARG A 121 9.75 -13.21 10.48
CA ARG A 121 8.65 -13.66 9.60
C ARG A 121 7.31 -13.07 10.03
N THR A 122 6.56 -12.49 9.10
CA THR A 122 5.26 -11.90 9.40
C THR A 122 4.35 -11.80 8.18
N LYS A 123 3.07 -11.53 8.41
CA LYS A 123 2.07 -11.31 7.36
C LYS A 123 1.71 -9.84 7.31
N VAL A 124 1.70 -9.28 6.10
CA VAL A 124 1.34 -7.88 5.87
C VAL A 124 0.19 -7.83 4.86
N LEU A 125 -0.86 -7.11 5.22
CA LEU A 125 -1.91 -6.68 4.31
C LEU A 125 -1.58 -5.25 3.85
N THR A 126 -1.45 -5.05 2.54
CA THR A 126 -1.29 -3.70 1.97
C THR A 126 -2.49 -3.37 1.10
N VAL A 127 -3.03 -2.17 1.31
CA VAL A 127 -4.09 -1.58 0.49
C VAL A 127 -3.56 -0.30 -0.13
N ARG A 128 -3.84 -0.10 -1.42
CA ARG A 128 -3.48 1.11 -2.17
C ARG A 128 -4.68 1.59 -2.98
N TRP A 129 -4.86 2.90 -3.05
CA TRP A 129 -5.86 3.52 -3.92
C TRP A 129 -5.40 4.90 -4.42
N GLY A 130 -5.98 5.34 -5.53
CA GLY A 130 -5.72 6.65 -6.14
C GLY A 130 -5.75 6.57 -7.67
N GLU A 131 -5.98 7.71 -8.33
CA GLU A 131 -6.19 7.77 -9.78
C GLU A 131 -5.05 7.16 -10.61
N ALA A 132 -3.80 7.27 -10.16
CA ALA A 132 -2.68 6.69 -10.87
C ALA A 132 -2.70 5.14 -10.86
N ALA A 133 -3.18 4.52 -9.77
CA ALA A 133 -3.37 3.08 -9.72
C ALA A 133 -4.43 2.64 -10.75
N ALA A 134 -5.47 3.45 -10.95
CA ALA A 134 -6.52 3.18 -11.94
C ALA A 134 -5.98 3.22 -13.38
N ARG A 135 -5.17 4.24 -13.72
CA ARG A 135 -4.57 4.39 -15.05
C ARG A 135 -3.66 3.20 -15.43
N ARG A 136 -2.98 2.58 -14.46
CA ARG A 136 -2.14 1.38 -14.73
C ARG A 136 -2.95 0.13 -15.01
N GLU A 137 -4.10 -0.06 -14.35
CA GLU A 137 -5.00 -1.18 -14.67
C GLU A 137 -5.59 -1.05 -16.08
N GLU A 138 -6.00 0.16 -16.47
CA GLU A 138 -6.50 0.45 -17.82
C GLU A 138 -5.43 0.20 -18.88
N GLY A 139 -4.19 0.67 -18.66
CA GLY A 139 -3.07 0.42 -19.56
C GLY A 139 -2.67 -1.05 -19.68
N GLY A 140 -2.72 -1.81 -18.59
CA GLY A 140 -2.38 -3.24 -18.59
C GLY A 140 -3.44 -4.14 -19.24
N ARG A 141 -4.68 -3.67 -19.37
CA ARG A 141 -5.79 -4.44 -20.01
C ARG A 141 -5.79 -4.33 -21.53
N ALA A 142 -5.21 -3.26 -22.09
CA ALA A 142 -5.15 -3.02 -23.53
C ALA A 142 -4.15 -3.95 -24.26
N ASP A 143 -3.14 -4.47 -23.57
CA ASP A 143 -2.06 -5.29 -24.17
C ASP A 143 -2.38 -6.79 -24.28
N GLY A 144 -3.58 -7.23 -23.86
CA GLY A 144 -3.95 -8.66 -23.78
C GLY A 144 -4.93 -9.18 -24.84
N ALA A 145 -5.53 -8.33 -25.66
CA ALA A 145 -6.53 -8.74 -26.66
C ALA A 145 -5.88 -8.97 -28.04
N GLY A 146 -4.92 -9.90 -28.11
CA GLY A 146 -4.47 -10.47 -29.37
C GLY A 146 -5.46 -11.53 -29.84
N GLU A 147 -6.25 -11.17 -30.86
CA GLU A 147 -7.21 -12.03 -31.55
C GLU A 147 -6.56 -13.33 -32.05
N VAL A 148 -6.92 -14.47 -31.43
CA VAL A 148 -6.52 -15.80 -31.94
C VAL A 148 -7.49 -16.17 -33.06
N ALA A 149 -7.09 -15.90 -34.30
CA ALA A 149 -7.79 -16.38 -35.49
C ALA A 149 -7.77 -17.93 -35.53
N PRO A 150 -8.87 -18.60 -35.93
CA PRO A 150 -8.89 -20.04 -36.04
C PRO A 150 -8.05 -20.50 -37.25
N SER A 151 -7.07 -21.36 -36.98
CA SER A 151 -6.24 -22.00 -38.01
C SER A 151 -7.09 -22.89 -38.91
N ALA A 152 -7.19 -22.53 -40.19
CA ALA A 152 -7.80 -23.36 -41.23
C ALA A 152 -7.00 -24.65 -41.43
N ALA A 153 -7.60 -25.80 -41.12
CA ALA A 153 -7.07 -27.11 -41.44
C ALA A 153 -7.01 -27.28 -42.98
N GLY A 154 -5.78 -27.32 -43.49
CA GLY A 154 -5.50 -27.58 -44.90
C GLY A 154 -5.88 -29.00 -45.30
N ARG A 155 -6.71 -29.10 -46.35
CA ARG A 155 -6.85 -30.30 -47.18
C ARG A 155 -5.53 -30.59 -47.90
N ARG A 156 -5.21 -31.88 -48.02
CA ARG A 156 -4.51 -32.55 -49.14
C ARG A 156 -4.58 -34.05 -48.83
N SER A 157 -5.50 -34.77 -49.48
CA SER A 157 -5.36 -35.54 -50.73
C SER A 157 -4.61 -36.84 -50.50
#